data_AF-A0A2E3MXP2-F1
#
_entry.id   AF-A0A2E3MXP2-F1
#
_cell.length_a   1.000
_cell.length_b   1.000
_cell.length_c   1.000
_cell.angle_alpha   90.00
_cell.angle_beta   90.00
_cell.angle_gamma   90.00
#
_symmetry.space_group_name_H-M   'P 1'
#
loop_
_entity.id
_entity.type
_entity.pdbx_description
1 polymer ?
#
loop_
_entity_poly.entity_id
_entity_poly.type
_entity_poly.pdbx_seq_one_letter_code
_entity_poly.pdbx_strand_id
1 'polypeptide(L)'
;MRLQQGVSLRTAARQSGTDIRQLRLQEQETTDLRISDLRKWQRVLDVPLSELIIEPEGTLSPPVMERARMVRLMKTAAALMERAPSPAVHRMATMLINQLLEIMPELAEVSPWHNYGQRRSLDEFGIAVERSLPDHVFESTNWD
;
A
#
# COMPACT_ATOMS: atom_id res chain seq x y z
N MET A 1 -15.11 -13.05 -5.52
CA MET A 1 -15.43 -11.70 -6.02
C MET A 1 -16.63 -11.62 -6.96
N ARG A 2 -16.58 -12.06 -8.22
CA ARG A 2 -17.70 -11.83 -9.18
C ARG A 2 -19.08 -12.29 -8.66
N LEU A 3 -19.15 -13.48 -8.07
CA LEU A 3 -20.40 -14.02 -7.52
C LEU A 3 -20.92 -13.19 -6.32
N GLN A 4 -20.02 -12.63 -5.51
CA GLN A 4 -20.38 -11.77 -4.37
C GLN A 4 -20.97 -10.44 -4.83
N GLN A 5 -20.52 -9.93 -5.99
CA GLN A 5 -21.06 -8.72 -6.62
C GLN A 5 -22.29 -8.98 -7.51
N GLY A 6 -22.81 -10.21 -7.57
CA GLY A 6 -24.02 -10.55 -8.33
C GLY A 6 -23.87 -10.46 -9.87
N VAL A 7 -22.65 -10.30 -10.39
CA VAL A 7 -22.42 -10.12 -11.83
C VAL A 7 -22.33 -11.48 -12.54
N SER A 8 -23.13 -11.72 -13.58
CA SER A 8 -22.99 -12.93 -14.40
C SER A 8 -21.81 -12.84 -15.38
N LEU A 9 -21.21 -13.98 -15.78
CA LEU A 9 -20.15 -13.99 -16.80
C LEU A 9 -20.58 -13.37 -18.14
N ARG A 10 -21.85 -13.51 -18.52
CA ARG A 10 -22.39 -12.86 -19.74
C ARG A 10 -22.45 -11.35 -19.59
N THR A 11 -22.87 -10.87 -18.41
CA THR A 11 -22.91 -9.44 -18.10
C THR A 11 -21.49 -8.85 -18.12
N ALA A 12 -20.54 -9.55 -17.51
CA ALA A 12 -19.13 -9.18 -17.50
C ALA A 12 -18.54 -9.12 -18.92
N ALA A 13 -18.83 -10.10 -19.78
CA ALA A 13 -18.38 -10.12 -21.18
C ALA A 13 -18.91 -8.90 -21.96
N ARG A 14 -20.20 -8.61 -21.80
CA ARG A 14 -20.85 -7.48 -22.47
C ARG A 14 -20.30 -6.13 -22.02
N GLN A 15 -20.05 -5.94 -20.72
CA GLN A 15 -19.54 -4.68 -20.16
C GLN A 15 -18.05 -4.48 -20.40
N SER A 16 -17.25 -5.54 -20.37
CA SER A 16 -15.79 -5.47 -20.60
C SER A 16 -15.40 -5.51 -22.09
N GLY A 17 -16.33 -5.87 -22.99
CA GLY A 17 -16.03 -6.12 -24.40
C GLY A 17 -15.09 -7.30 -24.63
N THR A 18 -14.98 -8.20 -23.66
CA THR A 18 -14.06 -9.36 -23.68
C THR A 18 -14.85 -10.64 -23.91
N ASP A 19 -14.28 -11.58 -24.69
CA ASP A 19 -14.91 -12.89 -24.94
C ASP A 19 -15.16 -13.63 -23.61
N ILE A 20 -16.33 -14.24 -23.49
CA ILE A 20 -16.74 -15.01 -22.32
C ILE A 20 -15.79 -16.18 -22.05
N ARG A 21 -15.17 -16.76 -23.09
CA ARG A 21 -14.16 -17.81 -22.92
C ARG A 21 -12.89 -17.29 -22.26
N GLN A 22 -12.47 -16.07 -22.62
CA GLN A 22 -11.32 -15.40 -22.02
C GLN A 22 -11.61 -15.03 -20.57
N LEU A 23 -12.78 -14.47 -20.27
CA LEU A 23 -13.17 -14.17 -18.88
C LEU A 23 -13.20 -15.43 -18.00
N ARG A 24 -13.65 -16.56 -18.57
CA ARG A 24 -13.66 -17.84 -17.86
C ARG A 24 -12.25 -18.38 -17.59
N LEU A 25 -11.30 -18.11 -18.49
CA LEU A 25 -9.89 -18.42 -18.27
C LEU A 25 -9.34 -17.54 -17.13
N GLN A 26 -9.63 -16.24 -17.18
CA GLN A 26 -9.19 -15.27 -16.17
C GLN A 26 -9.74 -15.51 -14.75
N GLU A 27 -10.88 -16.20 -14.61
CA GLU A 27 -11.38 -16.64 -13.30
C GLU A 27 -10.56 -17.79 -12.68
N GLN A 28 -9.71 -18.47 -13.46
CA GLN A 28 -8.87 -19.54 -12.94
C GLN A 28 -7.70 -18.96 -12.15
N GLU A 29 -7.50 -19.43 -10.93
CA GLU A 29 -6.42 -18.98 -10.03
C GLU A 29 -5.02 -19.14 -10.63
N THR A 30 -4.84 -20.09 -11.54
CA THR A 30 -3.57 -20.39 -12.22
C THR A 30 -3.33 -19.56 -13.48
N THR A 31 -4.31 -18.78 -13.92
CA THR A 31 -4.18 -17.98 -15.14
C THR A 31 -3.53 -16.65 -14.81
N ASP A 32 -2.42 -16.37 -15.49
CA ASP A 32 -1.79 -15.05 -15.42
C ASP A 32 -2.72 -13.98 -16.00
N LEU A 33 -2.91 -12.89 -15.26
CA LEU A 33 -3.85 -11.83 -15.58
C LEU A 33 -3.11 -10.53 -15.86
N ARG A 34 -3.24 -10.02 -17.09
CA ARG A 34 -2.67 -8.71 -17.46
C ARG A 34 -3.33 -7.61 -16.63
N ILE A 35 -2.55 -6.59 -16.25
CA ILE A 35 -3.06 -5.41 -15.52
C ILE A 35 -4.22 -4.73 -16.29
N SER A 36 -4.15 -4.70 -17.63
CA SER A 36 -5.22 -4.16 -18.47
C SER A 36 -6.55 -4.92 -18.31
N ASP A 37 -6.49 -6.23 -18.10
CA ASP A 37 -7.66 -7.08 -17.92
C ASP A 37 -8.18 -6.98 -16.49
N LEU A 38 -7.30 -6.90 -15.50
CA LEU A 38 -7.67 -6.60 -14.11
C LEU A 38 -8.43 -5.25 -14.00
N ARG A 39 -8.02 -4.22 -14.76
CA ARG A 39 -8.75 -2.94 -14.85
C ARG A 39 -10.11 -3.05 -15.53
N LYS A 40 -10.33 -4.03 -16.42
CA LYS A 40 -11.65 -4.31 -16.99
C LYS A 40 -12.54 -4.95 -15.93
N TRP A 41 -12.02 -5.91 -15.16
CA TRP A 41 -12.71 -6.50 -14.01
C TRP A 41 -13.11 -5.46 -12.98
N GLN A 42 -12.22 -4.52 -12.67
CA GLN A 42 -12.50 -3.38 -11.79
C GLN A 42 -13.76 -2.63 -12.22
N ARG A 43 -13.85 -2.26 -13.51
CA ARG A 43 -15.00 -1.52 -14.06
C ARG A 43 -16.29 -2.34 -14.12
N VAL A 44 -16.18 -3.64 -14.39
CA VAL A 44 -17.33 -4.55 -14.47
C VAL A 44 -17.93 -4.81 -13.09
N LEU A 45 -17.07 -4.97 -12.09
CA LEU A 45 -17.46 -5.31 -10.72
C LEU A 45 -17.74 -4.07 -9.86
N ASP A 46 -17.36 -2.89 -10.34
CA ASP A 46 -17.45 -1.61 -9.64
C ASP A 46 -16.81 -1.65 -8.25
N VAL A 47 -15.65 -2.30 -8.15
CA VAL A 47 -14.86 -2.42 -6.93
C VAL A 47 -13.51 -1.72 -7.07
N PRO A 48 -12.87 -1.24 -5.99
CA PRO A 48 -11.50 -0.74 -6.06
C PRO A 48 -10.52 -1.85 -6.47
N LEU A 49 -9.43 -1.48 -7.16
CA LEU A 49 -8.44 -2.43 -7.65
C LEU A 49 -7.80 -3.27 -6.52
N SER A 50 -7.65 -2.69 -5.34
CA SER A 50 -7.11 -3.36 -4.15
C SER A 50 -7.98 -4.53 -3.69
N GLU A 51 -9.28 -4.52 -3.94
CA GLU A 51 -10.16 -5.65 -3.61
C GLU A 51 -9.98 -6.83 -4.58
N LEU A 52 -9.47 -6.58 -5.79
CA LEU A 52 -9.19 -7.63 -6.78
C LEU A 52 -7.81 -8.26 -6.63
N ILE A 53 -6.95 -7.69 -5.80
CA ILE A 53 -5.58 -8.15 -5.58
C ILE A 53 -5.53 -8.78 -4.20
N ILE A 54 -5.15 -10.05 -4.14
CA ILE A 54 -4.83 -10.71 -2.89
C ILE A 54 -3.35 -10.47 -2.63
N GLU A 55 -3.02 -9.83 -1.51
CA GLU A 55 -1.64 -9.80 -1.05
C GLU A 55 -1.20 -11.25 -0.79
N PRO A 56 -0.09 -11.71 -1.38
CA PRO A 56 0.37 -13.06 -1.13
C PRO A 56 0.63 -13.23 0.38
N GLU A 57 0.03 -14.26 0.97
CA GLU A 57 0.34 -14.73 2.32
C GLU A 57 1.81 -15.21 2.33
N GLY A 58 2.74 -14.29 2.58
CA GLY A 58 4.17 -14.57 2.56
C GLY A 58 5.07 -13.34 2.40
N THR A 59 6.35 -13.51 2.72
CA THR A 59 7.36 -12.47 2.48
C THR A 59 7.45 -12.18 0.98
N LEU A 60 7.46 -10.89 0.62
CA LEU A 60 7.66 -10.37 -0.74
C LEU A 60 8.70 -11.20 -1.52
N SER A 61 8.55 -11.35 -2.85
CA SER A 61 9.54 -12.10 -3.66
C SER A 61 10.97 -11.53 -3.48
N PRO A 62 12.04 -12.33 -3.66
CA PRO A 62 13.41 -11.89 -3.40
C PRO A 62 13.79 -10.53 -4.04
N PRO A 63 13.43 -10.24 -5.31
CA PRO A 63 13.71 -8.92 -5.92
C PRO A 63 12.95 -7.77 -5.24
N VAL A 64 11.71 -8.01 -4.80
CA VAL A 64 10.89 -7.01 -4.11
C VAL A 64 11.41 -6.78 -2.68
N MET A 65 11.88 -7.82 -1.99
CA MET A 65 12.54 -7.71 -0.69
C MET A 65 13.85 -6.94 -0.77
N GLU A 66 14.69 -7.23 -1.77
CA GLU A 66 15.96 -6.53 -2.00
C GLU A 66 15.70 -5.05 -2.26
N ARG A 67 14.76 -4.73 -3.15
CA ARG A 67 14.34 -3.35 -3.40
C ARG A 67 13.82 -2.67 -2.13
N ALA A 68 12.97 -3.35 -1.36
CA ALA A 68 12.44 -2.80 -0.11
C ALA A 68 13.54 -2.55 0.94
N ARG A 69 14.57 -3.42 1.02
CA ARG A 69 15.74 -3.22 1.89
C ARG A 69 16.53 -2.00 1.45
N MET A 70 16.80 -1.88 0.17
CA MET A 70 17.54 -0.74 -0.42
C MET A 70 16.79 0.59 -0.19
N VAL A 71 15.47 0.60 -0.35
CA VAL A 71 14.63 1.77 -0.03
C VAL A 71 14.77 2.15 1.45
N ARG A 72 14.74 1.18 2.38
CA ARG A 72 14.93 1.47 3.81
C ARG A 72 16.33 2.04 4.10
N LEU A 73 17.37 1.54 3.45
CA LEU A 73 18.73 2.08 3.58
C LEU A 73 18.81 3.52 3.07
N MET A 74 18.22 3.82 1.91
CA MET A 74 18.16 5.17 1.36
C MET A 74 17.44 6.14 2.30
N LYS A 75 16.28 5.76 2.84
CA LYS A 75 15.53 6.59 3.81
C LYS A 75 16.37 6.93 5.04
N THR A 76 17.14 5.96 5.54
CA THR A 76 18.04 6.15 6.68
C THR A 76 19.21 7.05 6.32
N ALA A 77 19.84 6.86 5.16
CA ALA A 77 20.94 7.70 4.69
C ALA A 77 20.50 9.16 4.45
N ALA A 78 19.33 9.36 3.83
CA ALA A 78 18.72 10.67 3.64
C ALA A 78 18.41 11.36 4.97
N ALA A 79 17.84 10.63 5.94
CA ALA A 79 17.56 11.17 7.28
C ALA A 79 18.86 11.53 8.03
N LEU A 80 19.93 10.75 7.85
CA LEU A 80 21.24 11.06 8.41
C LEU A 80 21.83 12.33 7.77
N MET A 81 21.67 12.50 6.45
CA MET A 81 22.15 13.69 5.74
C MET A 81 21.44 14.97 6.22
N GLU A 82 20.12 14.91 6.43
CA GLU A 82 19.31 16.02 6.95
C GLU A 82 19.68 16.41 8.39
N ARG A 83 20.00 15.42 9.23
CA ARG A 83 20.19 15.60 10.67
C ARG A 83 21.65 15.61 11.12
N ALA A 84 22.59 15.54 10.18
CA ALA A 84 24.02 15.39 10.47
C ALA A 84 24.52 16.54 11.38
N PRO A 85 24.92 16.26 12.63
CA PRO A 85 25.36 17.30 13.56
C PRO A 85 26.76 17.84 13.24
N SER A 86 27.52 17.12 12.40
CA SER A 86 28.89 17.50 12.03
C SER A 86 29.14 17.39 10.53
N PRO A 87 30.07 18.20 9.99
CA PRO A 87 30.48 18.11 8.58
C PRO A 87 31.04 16.74 8.19
N ALA A 88 31.64 16.02 9.13
CA ALA A 88 32.15 14.67 8.89
C ALA A 88 31.02 13.67 8.66
N VAL A 89 29.96 13.73 9.49
CA VAL A 89 28.76 12.88 9.32
C VAL A 89 28.02 13.22 8.04
N HIS A 90 27.96 14.50 7.67
CA HIS A 90 27.34 14.93 6.42
C HIS A 90 28.06 14.32 5.20
N ARG A 91 29.40 14.40 5.15
CA ARG A 91 30.19 13.77 4.08
C ARG A 91 29.97 12.26 3.99
N MET A 92 29.93 11.57 5.13
CA MET A 92 29.67 10.13 5.15
C MET A 92 28.26 9.79 4.64
N ALA A 93 27.24 10.56 5.02
CA ALA A 93 25.88 10.38 4.54
C ALA A 93 25.77 10.62 3.02
N THR A 94 26.42 11.67 2.50
CA THR A 94 26.49 11.94 1.05
C THR A 94 27.16 10.78 0.30
N MET A 95 28.28 10.26 0.80
CA MET A 95 28.95 9.10 0.19
C MET A 95 28.03 7.87 0.18
N LEU A 96 27.34 7.59 1.29
CA LEU A 96 26.42 6.46 1.38
C LEU A 96 25.25 6.58 0.39
N ILE A 97 24.68 7.77 0.23
CA ILE A 97 23.63 8.03 -0.77
C ILE A 97 24.16 7.78 -2.18
N ASN A 98 25.34 8.30 -2.51
CA ASN A 98 25.93 8.09 -3.83
C ASN A 98 26.15 6.60 -4.13
N GLN A 99 26.68 5.83 -3.17
CA GLN A 99 26.86 4.38 -3.32
C GLN A 99 25.52 3.64 -3.51
N LEU A 100 24.46 4.05 -2.81
CA LEU A 100 23.13 3.47 -2.98
C LEU A 100 22.55 3.78 -4.37
N LEU A 101 22.77 4.99 -4.89
CA LEU A 101 22.33 5.39 -6.23
C LEU A 101 23.09 4.68 -7.35
N GLU A 102 24.38 4.41 -7.16
CA GLU A 102 25.17 3.59 -8.10
C GLU A 102 24.63 2.16 -8.20
N ILE A 103 24.19 1.59 -7.08
CA ILE A 103 23.61 0.23 -7.04
C ILE A 103 22.17 0.23 -7.58
N MET A 104 21.37 1.24 -7.25
CA MET A 104 19.94 1.29 -7.57
C MET A 104 19.48 2.75 -7.83
N PRO A 105 19.53 3.22 -9.09
CA PRO A 105 19.33 4.63 -9.42
C PRO A 105 17.91 5.13 -9.15
N GLU A 106 16.89 4.25 -9.17
CA GLU A 106 15.51 4.62 -8.84
C GLU A 106 15.32 5.06 -7.38
N LEU A 107 16.33 4.90 -6.51
CA LEU A 107 16.31 5.43 -5.15
C LEU A 107 16.36 6.96 -5.08
N ALA A 108 16.66 7.65 -6.18
CA ALA A 108 16.73 9.12 -6.21
C ALA A 108 15.43 9.82 -5.80
N GLU A 109 14.28 9.17 -6.00
CA GLU A 109 12.96 9.70 -5.65
C GLU A 109 12.53 9.38 -4.20
N VAL A 110 13.35 8.63 -3.45
CA VAL A 110 12.99 8.19 -2.10
C VAL A 110 13.25 9.31 -1.09
N SER A 111 12.17 9.86 -0.53
CA SER A 111 12.25 10.82 0.57
C SER A 111 12.69 10.15 1.89
N PRO A 112 13.39 10.89 2.79
CA PRO A 112 13.78 10.40 4.11
C PRO A 112 12.61 9.87 4.95
N TRP A 113 12.91 9.17 6.04
CA TRP A 113 11.89 8.79 7.02
C TRP A 113 11.12 10.02 7.50
N HIS A 114 9.79 9.97 7.40
CA HIS A 114 8.93 10.96 8.05
C HIS A 114 9.32 11.09 9.52
N ASN A 115 9.42 12.32 10.02
CA ASN A 115 9.76 12.62 11.39
C ASN A 115 8.65 12.08 12.33
N TYR A 116 8.67 10.79 12.67
CA TYR A 116 7.84 10.26 13.76
C TYR A 116 8.49 10.64 15.08
N GLY A 117 8.25 11.90 15.46
CA GLY A 117 8.71 12.54 16.68
C GLY A 117 8.61 14.06 16.53
N GLN A 118 7.48 14.64 17.00
CA GLN A 118 7.14 16.08 17.04
C GLN A 118 6.64 16.66 15.71
N ARG A 119 5.39 17.09 15.50
CA ARG A 119 4.24 17.40 16.38
C ARG A 119 2.94 16.94 15.70
N ARG A 120 2.07 16.22 16.41
CA ARG A 120 0.62 16.39 16.20
C ARG A 120 0.34 17.86 16.52
N SER A 121 -0.39 18.56 15.66
CA SER A 121 -0.90 19.87 16.02
C SER A 121 -1.71 19.71 17.31
N LEU A 122 -1.55 20.61 18.28
CA LEU A 122 -2.15 20.48 19.61
C LEU A 122 -3.69 20.59 19.59
N ASP A 123 -4.27 20.85 18.41
CA ASP A 123 -5.70 21.08 18.16
C ASP A 123 -6.40 19.92 17.44
N GLU A 124 -5.69 18.87 17.03
CA GLU A 124 -6.32 17.69 16.43
C GLU A 124 -6.66 16.66 17.50
N PHE A 125 -7.89 16.74 18.01
CA PHE A 125 -8.51 15.63 18.72
C PHE A 125 -8.54 14.40 17.80
N GLY A 126 -7.77 13.36 18.14
CA GLY A 126 -7.71 12.14 17.33
C GLY A 126 -9.04 11.38 17.32
N ILE A 127 -9.18 10.42 16.41
CA ILE A 127 -10.37 9.56 16.19
C ILE A 127 -10.90 8.89 17.48
N ALA A 128 -10.07 8.73 18.52
CA ALA A 128 -10.49 8.23 19.82
C ALA A 128 -11.46 9.17 20.56
N VAL A 129 -11.41 10.48 20.31
CA VAL A 129 -12.36 11.48 20.82
C VAL A 129 -13.63 11.52 19.97
N GLU A 130 -13.48 11.36 18.65
CA GLU A 130 -14.61 11.29 17.72
C GLU A 130 -15.48 10.03 17.92
N ARG A 131 -14.92 8.99 18.57
CA ARG A 131 -15.62 7.78 19.03
C ARG A 131 -15.85 7.73 20.54
N SER A 132 -16.06 8.87 21.19
CA SER A 132 -16.59 8.84 22.56
C SER A 132 -18.03 8.32 22.52
N LEU A 133 -18.23 7.10 23.02
CA LEU A 133 -19.57 6.58 23.27
C LEU A 133 -20.21 7.44 24.37
N PRO A 134 -21.43 7.95 24.17
CA PRO A 134 -22.09 8.76 25.19
C PRO A 134 -22.38 7.93 26.45
N ASP A 135 -22.19 8.53 27.63
CA ASP A 135 -22.18 7.85 28.94
C ASP A 135 -23.45 7.03 29.23
N HIS A 136 -24.58 7.35 28.61
CA HIS A 136 -25.84 6.60 28.75
C HIS A 136 -25.78 5.16 28.21
N VAL A 137 -24.79 4.82 27.39
CA VAL A 137 -24.58 3.43 26.93
C VAL A 137 -24.16 2.53 28.10
N PHE A 138 -23.59 3.09 29.17
CA PHE A 138 -23.18 2.34 30.36
C PHE A 138 -24.25 2.29 31.47
N GLU A 139 -25.35 3.05 31.36
CA GLU A 139 -26.42 3.08 32.38
C GLU A 139 -27.47 1.97 32.22
N SER A 140 -27.51 1.23 31.11
CA SER A 140 -28.54 0.20 30.88
C SER A 140 -28.19 -1.20 31.43
N THR A 141 -27.24 -1.30 32.36
CA THR A 141 -26.93 -2.58 33.03
C THR A 141 -27.00 -2.45 34.55
N ASN A 142 -28.14 -1.99 35.06
CA ASN A 142 -28.60 -2.35 36.40
C ASN A 142 -29.70 -3.40 36.25
N TRP A 143 -29.33 -4.66 36.46
CA TRP A 143 -30.26 -5.74 36.77
C TRP A 143 -30.17 -5.98 38.28
N ASP A 144 -31.35 -6.08 38.91
CA ASP A 144 -31.57 -6.36 40.35
C ASP A 144 -30.71 -7.48 40.94
#